data_AF-A0A1M2W6A8-F1
#
_entry.id   AF-A0A1M2W6A8-F1
#
_cell.length_a   1.000
_cell.length_b   1.000
_cell.length_c   1.000
_cell.angle_alpha   90.00
_cell.angle_beta   90.00
_cell.angle_gamma   90.00
#
_symmetry.space_group_name_H-M   'P 1'
#
loop_
_entity.id
_entity.type
_entity.pdbx_description
1 polymer ?
#
loop_
_entity_poly.entity_id
_entity_poly.type
_entity_poly.pdbx_seq_one_letter_code
_entity_poly.pdbx_strand_id
1 'polypeptide(L)'
;MNVNTMNLSFICKFSSPTNSVVVDSATGERLFEFATPFGLHWRTVTTLRDAQSNVVGEHKSGWTRDEVTYQGRTMLMSDWLVKKGLSSRFVPRGLFVAGMQHLLDCQTGALVARGHRKRTRLFSSSGEKLNIDVPPDGLPLLDAIVFSFFLCELMARRKESANNGFGVGGAGMQLGAPISG
;
A
#
# COMPACT_ATOMS: atom_id res chain seq x y z
N MET A 1 -8.33 25.50 -15.99
CA MET A 1 -9.29 24.47 -16.42
C MET A 1 -9.38 23.45 -15.29
N ASN A 2 -10.56 23.22 -14.72
CA ASN A 2 -10.75 22.18 -13.70
C ASN A 2 -10.74 20.84 -14.43
N VAL A 3 -9.68 20.07 -14.28
CA VAL A 3 -9.63 18.70 -14.80
C VAL A 3 -10.46 17.86 -13.84
N ASN A 4 -11.56 17.26 -14.32
CA ASN A 4 -12.38 16.35 -13.53
C ASN A 4 -11.50 15.20 -13.05
N THR A 5 -11.13 15.24 -11.77
CA THR A 5 -10.23 14.29 -11.13
C THR A 5 -11.07 13.41 -10.22
N MET A 6 -10.93 12.09 -10.32
CA MET A 6 -11.60 11.16 -9.44
C MET A 6 -10.83 11.07 -8.12
N ASN A 7 -11.50 11.31 -7.00
CA ASN A 7 -10.88 11.19 -5.68
C ASN A 7 -11.26 9.84 -5.07
N LEU A 8 -10.25 9.02 -4.77
CA LEU A 8 -10.41 7.73 -4.11
C LEU A 8 -10.05 7.85 -2.64
N SER A 9 -10.78 7.16 -1.77
CA SER A 9 -10.45 7.08 -0.34
C SER A 9 -10.36 5.63 0.13
N PHE A 10 -9.27 5.32 0.85
CA PHE A 10 -9.10 4.04 1.53
C PHE A 10 -9.77 4.07 2.90
N ILE A 11 -10.75 3.19 3.09
CA ILE A 11 -11.42 2.94 4.35
C ILE A 11 -10.77 1.70 4.98
N CYS A 12 -9.74 1.93 5.80
CA CYS A 12 -8.98 0.88 6.47
C CYS A 12 -9.67 0.43 7.76
N LYS A 13 -9.86 -0.89 7.92
CA LYS A 13 -10.24 -1.48 9.21
C LYS A 13 -9.00 -1.59 10.10
N PHE A 14 -9.12 -1.20 11.37
CA PHE A 14 -8.04 -1.33 12.37
C PHE A 14 -6.68 -0.76 11.95
N SER A 15 -6.67 0.34 11.18
CA SER A 15 -5.46 0.96 10.64
C SER A 15 -4.59 0.09 9.71
N SER A 16 -5.10 -1.06 9.24
CA SER A 16 -4.42 -1.90 8.25
C SER A 16 -5.01 -1.75 6.86
N PRO A 17 -4.19 -1.62 5.80
CA PRO A 17 -4.68 -1.58 4.44
C PRO A 17 -5.13 -2.96 3.92
N THR A 18 -4.78 -4.06 4.60
CA THR A 18 -5.00 -5.46 4.15
C THR A 18 -6.46 -5.95 4.20
N ASN A 19 -7.33 -5.21 4.88
CA ASN A 19 -8.78 -5.44 4.97
C ASN A 19 -9.48 -4.09 4.83
N SER A 20 -9.34 -3.48 3.65
CA SER A 20 -9.77 -2.10 3.37
C SER A 20 -10.68 -2.04 2.15
N VAL A 21 -11.55 -1.03 2.14
CA VAL A 21 -12.43 -0.74 1.00
C VAL A 21 -11.96 0.55 0.35
N VAL A 22 -11.88 0.57 -0.97
CA VAL A 22 -11.57 1.77 -1.75
C VAL A 22 -12.87 2.27 -2.37
N VAL A 23 -13.21 3.51 -2.05
CA VAL A 23 -14.44 4.15 -2.53
C VAL A 23 -14.11 5.37 -3.37
N ASP A 24 -15.00 5.73 -4.30
CA ASP A 24 -15.07 7.08 -4.83
C ASP A 24 -15.56 8.02 -3.73
N SER A 25 -14.79 9.05 -3.41
CA SER A 25 -15.12 10.00 -2.35
C SER A 25 -16.30 10.92 -2.70
N ALA A 26 -16.60 11.12 -3.99
CA ALA A 26 -17.71 11.94 -4.43
C ALA A 26 -19.05 11.21 -4.29
N THR A 27 -19.09 9.93 -4.66
CA THR A 27 -20.33 9.13 -4.68
C THR A 27 -20.47 8.22 -3.45
N GLY A 28 -19.37 7.90 -2.78
CA GLY A 28 -19.31 6.86 -1.76
C GLY A 28 -19.36 5.44 -2.32
N GLU A 29 -19.35 5.28 -3.65
CA GLU A 29 -19.44 3.98 -4.30
C GLU A 29 -18.16 3.15 -4.07
N ARG A 30 -18.34 1.88 -3.73
CA ARG A 30 -17.22 0.93 -3.62
C ARG A 30 -16.70 0.59 -5.02
N LEU A 31 -15.42 0.89 -5.25
CA LEU A 31 -14.72 0.53 -6.48
C LEU A 31 -13.89 -0.74 -6.31
N PHE A 32 -13.21 -0.86 -5.18
CA PHE A 32 -12.35 -2.01 -4.90
C PHE A 32 -12.37 -2.43 -3.43
N GLU A 33 -11.92 -3.64 -3.18
CA GLU A 33 -11.75 -4.19 -1.84
C GLU A 33 -10.42 -4.95 -1.74
N PHE A 34 -9.65 -4.65 -0.70
CA PHE A 34 -8.55 -5.48 -0.25
C PHE A 34 -9.06 -6.42 0.83
N ALA A 35 -8.94 -7.72 0.60
CA ALA A 35 -9.34 -8.75 1.54
C ALA A 35 -8.16 -9.67 1.85
N THR A 36 -7.90 -9.91 3.12
CA THR A 36 -6.91 -10.88 3.59
C THR A 36 -7.62 -11.87 4.50
N PRO A 37 -7.81 -13.13 4.06
CA PRO A 37 -8.44 -14.13 4.90
C PRO A 37 -7.61 -14.34 6.16
N PHE A 38 -8.29 -14.54 7.28
CA PHE A 38 -7.66 -14.91 8.54
C PHE A 38 -7.06 -16.33 8.39
N GLY A 39 -5.74 -16.45 8.52
CA GLY A 39 -5.01 -17.70 8.33
C GLY A 39 -3.68 -17.71 9.07
N LEU A 40 -3.11 -18.90 9.25
CA LEU A 40 -1.88 -19.10 10.03
C LEU A 40 -0.71 -18.25 9.48
N HIS A 41 -0.04 -17.56 10.41
CA HIS A 41 0.85 -16.40 10.30
C HIS A 41 2.07 -16.45 9.36
N TRP A 42 2.27 -17.52 8.57
CA TRP A 42 3.50 -17.70 7.81
C TRP A 42 3.39 -17.33 6.32
N ARG A 43 2.19 -17.32 5.75
CA ARG A 43 1.91 -16.79 4.40
C ARG A 43 0.51 -16.21 4.35
N THR A 44 0.41 -14.90 4.20
CA THR A 44 -0.86 -14.20 4.02
C THR A 44 -0.99 -13.76 2.57
N VAL A 45 -2.18 -13.99 2.00
CA VAL A 45 -2.51 -13.55 0.64
C VAL A 45 -3.56 -12.46 0.77
N THR A 46 -3.21 -11.23 0.38
CA THR A 46 -4.15 -10.13 0.25
C THR A 46 -4.61 -10.05 -1.20
N THR A 47 -5.91 -10.18 -1.45
CA THR A 47 -6.49 -10.04 -2.78
C THR A 47 -7.05 -8.65 -2.97
N LEU A 48 -6.79 -8.02 -4.11
CA LEU A 48 -7.51 -6.87 -4.63
C LEU A 48 -8.69 -7.37 -5.48
N ARG A 49 -9.89 -6.93 -5.11
CA ARG A 49 -11.14 -7.29 -5.79
C ARG A 49 -11.81 -6.05 -6.37
N ASP A 50 -12.44 -6.20 -7.53
CA ASP A 50 -13.26 -5.16 -8.14
C ASP A 50 -14.65 -5.06 -7.47
N ALA A 51 -15.50 -4.16 -7.99
CA ALA A 51 -16.86 -3.95 -7.48
C ALA A 51 -17.74 -5.21 -7.57
N GLN A 52 -17.47 -6.10 -8.54
CA GLN A 52 -18.14 -7.38 -8.75
C GLN A 52 -17.52 -8.51 -7.93
N SER A 53 -16.50 -8.22 -7.12
CA SER A 53 -15.75 -9.17 -6.30
C SER A 53 -14.84 -10.14 -7.09
N ASN A 54 -14.54 -9.85 -8.36
CA ASN A 54 -13.52 -10.59 -9.11
C ASN A 54 -12.13 -10.20 -8.62
N VAL A 55 -11.21 -11.17 -8.52
CA VAL A 55 -9.82 -10.90 -8.13
C VAL A 55 -9.08 -10.32 -9.33
N VAL A 56 -8.60 -9.07 -9.18
CA VAL A 56 -7.80 -8.37 -10.21
C VAL A 56 -6.31 -8.34 -9.85
N GLY A 57 -5.97 -8.56 -8.58
CA GLY A 57 -4.59 -8.67 -8.13
C GLY A 57 -4.45 -9.42 -6.80
N GLU A 58 -3.25 -9.93 -6.54
CA GLU A 58 -2.90 -10.64 -5.31
C GLU A 58 -1.54 -10.20 -4.81
N HIS A 59 -1.42 -9.98 -3.52
CA HIS A 59 -0.17 -9.76 -2.82
C HIS A 59 0.05 -10.92 -1.85
N LYS A 60 1.15 -11.65 -2.02
CA LYS A 60 1.53 -12.75 -1.13
C LYS A 60 2.68 -12.28 -0.26
N SER A 61 2.43 -12.19 1.05
CA SER A 61 3.49 -11.94 2.01
C SER A 61 4.28 -13.23 2.21
N GLY A 62 5.59 -13.17 1.96
CA GLY A 62 6.50 -14.28 2.20
C GLY A 62 7.48 -13.98 3.34
N TRP A 63 8.20 -15.02 3.78
CA TRP A 63 9.27 -14.86 4.76
C TRP A 63 10.40 -13.99 4.19
N THR A 64 10.90 -14.36 2.99
CA THR A 64 12.09 -13.75 2.40
C THR A 64 11.75 -12.68 1.37
N ARG A 65 10.67 -12.89 0.62
CA ARG A 65 10.24 -11.99 -0.45
C ARG A 65 8.72 -12.01 -0.57
N ASP A 66 8.18 -10.87 -0.92
CA ASP A 66 6.78 -10.73 -1.27
C ASP A 66 6.59 -10.81 -2.77
N GLU A 67 5.47 -11.39 -3.16
CA GLU A 67 5.08 -11.56 -4.55
C GLU A 67 3.81 -10.77 -4.83
N VAL A 68 3.72 -10.24 -6.04
CA VAL A 68 2.57 -9.53 -6.56
C VAL A 68 2.14 -10.22 -7.84
N THR A 69 0.89 -10.68 -7.87
CA THR A 69 0.24 -11.19 -9.07
C THR A 69 -0.77 -10.15 -9.56
N TYR A 70 -0.71 -9.78 -10.82
CA TYR A 70 -1.66 -8.85 -11.44
C TYR A 70 -1.86 -9.24 -12.90
N GLN A 71 -3.12 -9.31 -13.34
CA GLN A 71 -3.48 -9.73 -14.71
C GLN A 71 -2.78 -11.04 -15.15
N GLY A 72 -2.72 -12.02 -14.23
CA GLY A 72 -2.11 -13.34 -14.48
C GLY A 72 -0.57 -13.36 -14.50
N ARG A 73 0.10 -12.25 -14.24
CA ARG A 73 1.57 -12.17 -14.15
C ARG A 73 2.00 -12.03 -12.70
N THR A 74 2.89 -12.92 -12.25
CA THR A 74 3.50 -12.86 -10.92
C THR A 74 4.90 -12.28 -11.02
N MET A 75 5.23 -11.33 -10.14
CA MET A 75 6.55 -10.72 -10.01
C MET A 75 6.86 -10.45 -8.53
N LEU A 76 8.10 -10.11 -8.21
CA LEU A 76 8.43 -9.69 -6.85
C LEU A 76 7.82 -8.32 -6.57
N MET A 77 7.39 -8.08 -5.33
CA MET A 77 6.92 -6.75 -4.90
C MET A 77 8.00 -5.67 -5.13
N SER A 78 9.28 -6.04 -4.97
CA SER A 78 10.42 -5.17 -5.28
C SER A 78 10.51 -4.77 -6.75
N ASP A 79 10.04 -5.63 -7.64
CA ASP A 79 10.05 -5.41 -9.08
C ASP A 79 8.85 -4.55 -9.50
N TRP A 80 7.74 -4.63 -8.75
CA TRP A 80 6.57 -3.77 -8.93
C TRP A 80 6.82 -2.32 -8.50
N LEU A 81 7.50 -2.09 -7.37
CA LEU A 81 7.64 -0.77 -6.71
C LEU A 81 9.11 -0.35 -6.58
N VAL A 82 9.80 -0.19 -7.69
CA VAL A 82 11.23 0.12 -7.65
C VAL A 82 11.45 1.55 -7.15
N LYS A 83 12.30 1.71 -6.11
CA LYS A 83 12.73 3.02 -5.61
C LYS A 83 13.62 3.75 -6.62
N LYS A 84 13.54 5.08 -6.63
CA LYS A 84 14.31 5.98 -7.48
C LYS A 84 15.84 5.74 -7.35
N GLY A 85 16.49 5.44 -8.47
CA GLY A 85 17.93 5.37 -8.75
C GLY A 85 18.17 5.50 -10.27
N LEU A 86 19.41 5.46 -10.75
CA LEU A 86 19.81 5.71 -12.17
C LEU A 86 19.13 4.82 -13.24
N SER A 87 18.30 3.86 -12.85
CA SER A 87 17.39 3.17 -13.77
C SER A 87 15.94 3.36 -13.32
N SER A 88 15.17 4.16 -14.05
CA SER A 88 13.70 4.18 -13.98
C SER A 88 13.16 2.79 -14.33
N ARG A 89 12.25 2.23 -13.53
CA ARG A 89 11.67 0.90 -13.79
C ARG A 89 10.18 0.84 -13.48
N PHE A 90 9.56 -0.13 -14.13
CA PHE A 90 8.18 -0.15 -14.61
C PHE A 90 7.24 -0.88 -13.64
N VAL A 91 6.17 -0.21 -13.23
CA VAL A 91 4.88 -0.84 -12.91
C VAL A 91 4.33 -1.43 -14.22
N PRO A 92 3.62 -2.58 -14.22
CA PRO A 92 2.96 -3.04 -15.42
C PRO A 92 2.07 -1.95 -16.01
N ARG A 93 2.08 -1.88 -17.34
CA ARG A 93 1.45 -0.81 -18.15
C ARG A 93 2.21 0.51 -18.18
N GLY A 94 3.47 0.52 -17.75
CA GLY A 94 4.36 1.65 -17.96
C GLY A 94 4.19 2.76 -16.93
N LEU A 95 3.78 2.46 -15.71
CA LEU A 95 3.79 3.48 -14.65
C LEU A 95 5.11 3.41 -13.87
N PHE A 96 5.47 4.49 -13.17
CA PHE A 96 6.54 4.43 -12.17
C PHE A 96 6.19 5.31 -10.98
N VAL A 97 6.70 4.90 -9.81
CA VAL A 97 6.46 5.58 -8.53
C VAL A 97 7.49 6.68 -8.33
N ALA A 98 7.07 7.94 -8.42
CA ALA A 98 7.89 9.10 -8.12
C ALA A 98 7.71 9.52 -6.64
N GLY A 99 8.44 8.85 -5.75
CA GLY A 99 8.27 9.03 -4.30
C GLY A 99 6.97 8.38 -3.80
N MET A 100 6.60 8.60 -2.54
CA MET A 100 5.47 7.88 -1.91
C MET A 100 4.08 8.35 -2.37
N GLN A 101 4.01 9.39 -3.18
CA GLN A 101 2.78 10.14 -3.43
C GLN A 101 2.44 10.29 -4.91
N HIS A 102 3.35 9.99 -5.85
CA HIS A 102 3.09 10.22 -7.27
C HIS A 102 3.30 8.95 -8.07
N LEU A 103 2.35 8.63 -8.94
CA LEU A 103 2.49 7.69 -10.03
C LEU A 103 2.54 8.47 -11.33
N LEU A 104 3.58 8.23 -12.13
CA LEU A 104 3.80 8.87 -13.41
C LEU A 104 3.78 7.81 -14.52
N ASP A 105 3.33 8.19 -15.71
CA ASP A 105 3.53 7.41 -16.93
C ASP A 105 5.02 7.45 -17.33
N CYS A 106 5.60 6.31 -17.68
CA CYS A 106 7.03 6.15 -17.92
C CYS A 106 7.46 6.65 -19.29
N GLN A 107 6.55 6.71 -20.26
CA GLN A 107 6.85 7.14 -21.62
C GLN A 107 6.78 8.66 -21.72
N THR A 108 5.77 9.25 -21.10
CA THR A 108 5.43 10.66 -21.20
C THR A 108 5.86 11.48 -19.99
N GLY A 109 6.09 10.83 -18.84
CA GLY A 109 6.30 11.51 -17.55
C GLY A 109 5.03 12.15 -16.97
N ALA A 110 3.87 11.93 -17.59
CA ALA A 110 2.61 12.54 -17.17
C ALA A 110 2.15 11.99 -15.81
N LEU A 111 1.52 12.84 -14.99
CA LEU A 111 0.96 12.42 -13.71
C LEU A 111 -0.27 11.54 -13.94
N VAL A 112 -0.22 10.30 -13.45
CA VAL A 112 -1.29 9.31 -13.58
C VAL A 112 -2.10 9.18 -12.29
N ALA A 113 -1.48 9.42 -11.13
CA ALA A 113 -2.20 9.53 -9.88
C ALA A 113 -1.36 10.21 -8.80
N ARG A 114 -2.04 10.86 -7.85
CA ARG A 114 -1.43 11.52 -6.71
C ARG A 114 -2.06 11.06 -5.39
N GLY A 115 -1.26 10.42 -4.56
CA GLY A 115 -1.62 10.04 -3.20
C GLY A 115 -1.44 11.19 -2.21
N HIS A 116 -2.38 11.29 -1.28
CA HIS A 116 -2.41 12.23 -0.17
C HIS A 116 -2.58 11.45 1.13
N ARG A 117 -1.58 11.53 2.01
CA ARG A 117 -1.65 10.95 3.35
C ARG A 117 -1.94 12.04 4.36
N LYS A 118 -3.13 12.02 4.97
CA LYS A 118 -3.43 12.91 6.10
C LYS A 118 -2.89 12.26 7.38
N ARG A 119 -1.75 12.75 7.87
CA ARG A 119 -1.17 12.32 9.14
C ARG A 119 -1.75 13.17 10.27
N THR A 120 -2.86 12.76 10.84
CA THR A 120 -3.43 13.39 12.05
C THR A 120 -2.56 13.00 13.26
N ARG A 121 -1.74 13.94 13.74
CA ARG A 121 -0.70 13.69 14.77
C ARG A 121 -1.18 13.69 16.22
N LEU A 122 -2.45 13.97 16.50
CA LEU A 122 -2.91 14.23 17.86
C LEU A 122 -4.29 13.56 18.05
N PHE A 123 -4.33 12.43 18.74
CA PHE A 123 -5.50 11.89 19.44
C PHE A 123 -6.70 11.36 18.64
N SER A 124 -6.60 11.03 17.35
CA SER A 124 -7.73 10.42 16.61
C SER A 124 -7.50 8.95 16.30
N SER A 125 -8.30 8.10 16.93
CA SER A 125 -8.51 6.68 16.66
C SER A 125 -9.09 6.37 15.27
N SER A 126 -9.39 7.40 14.46
CA SER A 126 -9.75 7.23 13.06
C SER A 126 -8.48 7.07 12.22
N GLY A 127 -8.21 5.85 11.76
CA GLY A 127 -7.00 5.45 11.05
C GLY A 127 -6.58 6.40 9.93
N GLU A 128 -5.28 6.42 9.64
CA GLU A 128 -4.69 7.19 8.54
C GLU A 128 -5.46 6.95 7.24
N LYS A 129 -6.06 8.02 6.71
CA LYS A 129 -6.81 7.99 5.44
C LYS A 129 -5.84 8.27 4.30
N LEU A 130 -5.59 7.28 3.47
CA LEU A 130 -4.95 7.44 2.17
C LEU A 130 -6.01 7.87 1.16
N ASN A 131 -5.81 9.02 0.54
CA ASN A 131 -6.64 9.50 -0.57
C ASN A 131 -5.80 9.50 -1.84
N ILE A 132 -6.41 9.26 -3.00
CA ILE A 132 -5.73 9.28 -4.28
C ILE A 132 -6.54 10.13 -5.25
N ASP A 133 -5.90 11.12 -5.84
CA ASP A 133 -6.43 11.90 -6.95
C ASP A 133 -5.99 11.24 -8.26
N VAL A 134 -6.96 10.80 -9.06
CA VAL A 134 -6.73 10.12 -10.34
C VAL A 134 -7.29 11.00 -11.47
N PRO A 135 -6.44 11.60 -12.32
CA PRO A 135 -6.89 12.28 -13.53
C PRO A 135 -7.57 11.32 -14.51
N PRO A 136 -8.35 11.84 -15.49
CA PRO A 136 -9.06 11.02 -16.48
C PRO A 136 -8.18 10.00 -17.19
N ASP A 137 -6.94 10.37 -17.54
CA ASP A 137 -5.98 9.52 -18.23
C ASP A 137 -5.54 8.31 -17.39
N GLY A 138 -5.67 8.38 -16.05
CA GLY A 138 -5.37 7.29 -15.15
C GLY A 138 -6.53 6.32 -14.92
N LEU A 139 -7.76 6.68 -15.28
CA LEU A 139 -8.95 5.84 -15.05
C LEU A 139 -8.89 4.45 -15.70
N PRO A 140 -8.33 4.27 -16.91
CA PRO A 140 -8.16 2.93 -17.51
C PRO A 140 -7.19 2.01 -16.75
N LEU A 141 -6.44 2.56 -15.79
CA LEU A 141 -5.40 1.90 -14.99
C LEU A 141 -5.75 1.92 -13.50
N LEU A 142 -7.02 2.17 -13.15
CA LEU A 142 -7.45 2.44 -11.77
C LEU A 142 -7.07 1.32 -10.80
N ASP A 143 -7.23 0.07 -11.22
CA ASP A 143 -6.86 -1.13 -10.47
C ASP A 143 -5.35 -1.20 -10.20
N ALA A 144 -4.51 -0.96 -11.21
CA ALA A 144 -3.05 -0.92 -11.06
C ALA A 144 -2.59 0.24 -10.15
N ILE A 145 -3.24 1.40 -10.27
CA ILE A 145 -2.98 2.58 -9.42
C ILE A 145 -3.28 2.25 -7.97
N VAL A 146 -4.51 1.78 -7.70
CA VAL A 146 -4.98 1.39 -6.37
C VAL A 146 -4.07 0.34 -5.75
N PHE A 147 -3.70 -0.67 -6.54
CA PHE A 147 -2.82 -1.73 -6.06
C PHE A 147 -1.43 -1.21 -5.71
N SER A 148 -0.85 -0.36 -6.56
CA SER A 148 0.47 0.24 -6.33
C SER A 148 0.51 1.06 -5.04
N PHE A 149 -0.52 1.90 -4.81
CA PHE A 149 -0.63 2.70 -3.60
C PHE A 149 -0.81 1.85 -2.34
N PHE A 150 -1.60 0.77 -2.42
CA PHE A 150 -1.72 -0.21 -1.33
C PHE A 150 -0.36 -0.82 -0.95
N LEU A 151 0.40 -1.27 -1.96
CA LEU A 151 1.70 -1.88 -1.71
C LEU A 151 2.72 -0.86 -1.16
N CYS A 152 2.70 0.38 -1.66
CA CYS A 152 3.49 1.48 -1.12
C CYS A 152 3.19 1.71 0.38
N GLU A 153 1.91 1.74 0.76
CA GLU A 153 1.48 1.90 2.15
C GLU A 153 1.93 0.73 3.02
N LEU A 154 1.85 -0.52 2.52
CA LEU A 154 2.38 -1.69 3.22
C LEU A 154 3.89 -1.56 3.50
N MET A 155 4.69 -1.17 2.50
CA MET A 155 6.13 -0.98 2.70
C MET A 155 6.43 0.16 3.67
N ALA A 156 5.69 1.26 3.59
CA ALA A 156 5.84 2.40 4.49
C ALA A 156 5.65 1.97 5.94
N ARG A 157 4.57 1.23 6.22
CA ARG A 157 4.26 0.72 7.56
C ARG A 157 5.31 -0.24 8.07
N ARG A 158 5.79 -1.18 7.24
CA ARG A 158 6.88 -2.08 7.65
C ARG A 158 8.16 -1.34 7.98
N LYS A 159 8.50 -0.30 7.21
CA LYS A 159 9.66 0.56 7.50
C LYS A 159 9.49 1.31 8.82
N GLU A 160 8.30 1.83 9.10
CA GLU A 160 7.99 2.48 10.39
C GLU A 160 8.06 1.48 11.55
N SER A 161 7.52 0.27 11.41
CA SER A 161 7.61 -0.78 12.43
C SER A 161 9.06 -1.24 12.68
N ALA A 162 9.87 -1.39 11.62
CA ALA A 162 11.28 -1.72 11.77
C ALA A 162 12.03 -0.62 12.52
N ASN A 163 11.81 0.64 12.16
CA ASN A 163 12.44 1.77 12.82
C ASN A 163 12.00 1.93 14.29
N ASN A 164 10.73 1.66 14.60
CA ASN A 164 10.21 1.72 15.97
C ASN A 164 10.60 0.49 16.81
N GLY A 165 10.83 -0.67 16.19
CA GLY A 165 11.26 -1.90 16.86
C GLY A 165 12.69 -1.86 17.40
N PHE A 166 13.55 -0.99 16.87
CA PHE A 166 14.89 -0.72 17.42
C PHE A 166 14.88 0.26 18.61
N GLY A 167 13.72 0.80 19.01
CA GLY A 167 13.59 1.82 20.06
C GLY A 167 13.12 1.32 21.44
N VAL A 168 12.83 0.02 21.60
CA VAL A 168 12.36 -0.56 22.87
C VAL A 168 13.25 -1.76 23.24
N GLY A 169 14.52 -1.47 23.53
CA GLY A 169 15.51 -2.47 23.90
C GLY A 169 16.60 -1.96 24.86
N GLY A 170 16.29 -0.92 25.64
CA GLY A 170 17.27 -0.24 26.49
C GLY A 170 16.70 0.22 27.82
N ALA A 171 16.18 -0.70 28.63
CA ALA A 171 16.02 -0.50 30.07
C ALA A 171 15.96 -1.85 30.80
N GLY A 172 17.14 -2.35 31.17
CA GLY A 172 17.36 -3.08 32.42
C GLY A 172 16.67 -4.43 32.62
N MET A 173 17.12 -5.48 31.93
CA MET A 173 17.17 -6.79 32.58
C MET A 173 18.49 -6.88 33.34
N GLN A 174 18.47 -6.49 34.63
CA GLN A 174 19.53 -6.84 35.57
C GLN A 174 19.21 -8.24 36.10
N LEU A 175 19.76 -9.26 35.43
CA LEU A 175 19.79 -10.63 35.90
C LEU A 175 21.07 -10.87 36.70
N GLY A 176 20.89 -11.15 38.00
CA GLY A 176 21.74 -12.08 38.74
C GLY A 176 22.72 -11.47 39.75
N ALA A 177 22.53 -11.82 41.02
CA ALA A 177 23.41 -12.82 41.63
C ALA A 177 22.61 -13.66 42.66
N PRO A 178 22.59 -14.99 42.55
CA PRO A 178 22.23 -15.86 43.67
C PRO A 178 23.52 -16.27 44.37
N ILE A 179 23.68 -15.95 45.67
CA ILE A 179 24.62 -16.72 46.49
C ILE A 179 24.12 -16.85 47.93
N SER A 180 24.10 -18.11 48.34
CA SER A 180 23.66 -18.70 49.60
C SER A 180 24.52 -18.33 50.81
N GLY A 181 23.94 -18.49 52.00
CA GLY A 181 24.61 -18.44 53.30
C GLY A 181 23.62 -18.24 54.43
#